data_AF-N6YED0-F1
#
_entry.id   AF-N6YED0-F1
#
_cell.length_a   1.000
_cell.length_b   1.000
_cell.length_c   1.000
_cell.angle_alpha   90.00
_cell.angle_beta   90.00
_cell.angle_gamma   90.00
#
_symmetry.space_group_name_H-M   'P 1'
#
loop_
_entity.id
_entity.type
_entity.pdbx_description
1 polymer ?
#
loop_
_entity_poly.entity_id
_entity_poly.type
_entity_poly.pdbx_seq_one_letter_code
_entity_poly.pdbx_strand_id
1 'polypeptide(L)'
;MKTVALRGVLAWLLLLQAPVALAEDEGDLSYRHFVDSPRRIKCLYGYVAEKTGDHVSAVRIFEDCIARWNDVYSMIWLAQMLESGVGVARDEARAARLMERGAMSDEVGGYATLARYHWGMALAQGRGVDADPARARHWLQRAADEGDLLAADALLRWGEAD
;
A
#
# COMPACT_ATOMS: atom_id res chain seq x y z
N MET A 1 -56.14 -31.24 -46.60
CA MET A 1 -56.38 -29.84 -46.17
C MET A 1 -55.78 -29.64 -44.78
N LYS A 2 -54.88 -28.67 -44.66
CA LYS A 2 -54.38 -27.95 -43.46
C LYS A 2 -53.43 -28.71 -42.51
N THR A 3 -52.14 -28.54 -42.81
CA THR A 3 -51.00 -28.61 -41.88
C THR A 3 -51.06 -27.44 -40.89
N VAL A 4 -51.14 -27.72 -39.59
CA VAL A 4 -50.95 -26.71 -38.54
C VAL A 4 -49.46 -26.67 -38.18
N ALA A 5 -48.83 -25.54 -38.43
CA ALA A 5 -47.40 -25.32 -38.23
C ALA A 5 -47.08 -25.18 -36.73
N LEU A 6 -46.38 -26.16 -36.19
CA LEU A 6 -45.74 -26.12 -34.87
C LEU A 6 -44.43 -25.32 -34.97
N ARG A 7 -44.51 -24.00 -35.16
CA ARG A 7 -43.34 -23.12 -35.21
C ARG A 7 -43.65 -21.85 -34.41
N GLY A 8 -43.36 -21.85 -33.12
CA GLY A 8 -43.55 -20.62 -32.34
C GLY A 8 -43.13 -20.63 -30.87
N VAL A 9 -42.84 -21.78 -30.26
CA VAL A 9 -42.64 -21.81 -28.78
C VAL A 9 -41.16 -21.85 -28.37
N LEU A 10 -40.22 -22.25 -29.24
CA LEU A 10 -38.81 -22.38 -28.85
C LEU A 10 -37.99 -21.08 -28.83
N ALA A 11 -38.49 -19.97 -29.38
CA ALA A 11 -37.72 -18.72 -29.44
C ALA A 11 -37.74 -17.90 -28.14
N TRP A 12 -38.69 -18.17 -27.22
CA TRP A 12 -38.86 -17.37 -26.00
C TRP A 12 -38.09 -17.87 -24.78
N LEU A 13 -37.51 -19.08 -24.84
CA LEU A 13 -36.80 -19.70 -23.71
C LEU A 13 -35.30 -19.35 -23.64
N LEU A 14 -34.74 -18.66 -24.65
CA LEU A 14 -33.31 -18.35 -24.72
C LEU A 14 -32.93 -16.95 -24.18
N LEU A 15 -33.90 -16.14 -23.73
CA LEU A 15 -33.64 -14.77 -23.25
C LEU A 15 -33.37 -14.67 -21.72
N LEU A 16 -33.36 -15.79 -20.99
CA LEU A 16 -33.25 -15.78 -19.52
C LEU A 16 -31.84 -15.99 -18.95
N GLN A 17 -30.80 -16.02 -19.79
CA GLN A 17 -29.41 -16.19 -19.32
C GLN A 17 -28.57 -14.91 -19.41
N ALA A 18 -29.17 -13.73 -19.19
CA ALA A 18 -28.36 -12.58 -18.82
C ALA A 18 -27.85 -12.83 -17.39
N PRO A 19 -26.53 -12.95 -17.14
CA PRO A 19 -26.03 -12.97 -15.78
C PRO A 19 -26.49 -11.67 -15.13
N VAL A 20 -27.31 -11.79 -14.08
CA VAL A 20 -27.55 -10.67 -13.17
C VAL A 20 -26.20 -10.38 -12.54
N ALA A 21 -25.47 -9.43 -13.11
CA ALA A 21 -24.41 -8.76 -12.39
C ALA A 21 -25.11 -8.11 -11.19
N LEU A 22 -24.99 -8.73 -10.02
CA LEU A 22 -25.25 -8.06 -8.76
C LEU A 22 -24.23 -6.93 -8.70
N ALA A 23 -24.63 -5.75 -9.21
CA ALA A 23 -23.97 -4.52 -8.82
C ALA A 23 -24.22 -4.43 -7.32
N GLU A 24 -23.20 -4.79 -6.53
CA GLU A 24 -23.19 -4.48 -5.12
C GLU A 24 -23.40 -2.96 -5.05
N ASP A 25 -24.53 -2.53 -4.46
CA ASP A 25 -24.76 -1.13 -4.14
C ASP A 25 -23.74 -0.79 -3.06
N GLU A 26 -22.53 -0.45 -3.51
CA GLU A 26 -21.41 -0.08 -2.66
C GLU A 26 -21.76 1.26 -2.04
N GLY A 27 -22.50 1.23 -0.92
CA GLY A 27 -22.99 2.42 -0.27
C GLY A 27 -21.88 3.45 -0.05
N ASP A 28 -22.24 4.73 -0.05
CA ASP A 28 -21.34 5.91 -0.03
C ASP A 28 -20.23 5.92 1.05
N LEU A 29 -20.28 4.99 2.01
CA LEU A 29 -19.27 4.80 3.05
C LEU A 29 -18.20 3.75 2.72
N SER A 30 -18.32 3.04 1.59
CA SER A 30 -17.32 2.09 1.12
C SER A 30 -16.03 2.81 0.74
N TYR A 31 -14.88 2.24 1.11
CA TYR A 31 -13.58 2.78 0.71
C TYR A 31 -13.43 2.85 -0.82
N ARG A 32 -14.16 1.99 -1.54
CA ARG A 32 -14.14 1.86 -3.00
C ARG A 32 -14.59 3.14 -3.70
N HIS A 33 -15.51 3.89 -3.07
CA HIS A 33 -15.90 5.23 -3.52
C HIS A 33 -14.72 6.22 -3.56
N PHE A 34 -13.71 6.02 -2.68
CA PHE A 34 -12.58 6.95 -2.56
C PHE A 34 -11.38 6.58 -3.44
N VAL A 35 -11.35 5.40 -4.06
CA VAL A 35 -10.17 4.91 -4.80
C VAL A 35 -9.76 5.90 -5.91
N ASP A 36 -10.74 6.46 -6.62
CA ASP A 36 -10.52 7.45 -7.68
C ASP A 36 -10.73 8.90 -7.21
N SER A 37 -10.87 9.13 -5.90
CA SER A 37 -11.05 10.48 -5.39
C SER A 37 -9.85 11.36 -5.78
N PRO A 38 -10.09 12.58 -6.28
CA PRO A 38 -9.01 13.52 -6.56
C PRO A 38 -8.44 14.12 -5.27
N ARG A 39 -9.09 13.91 -4.11
CA ARG A 39 -8.71 14.49 -2.83
C ARG A 39 -7.79 13.55 -2.07
N ARG A 40 -6.88 14.12 -1.27
CA ARG A 40 -5.91 13.39 -0.45
C ARG A 40 -6.54 12.42 0.56
N ILE A 41 -7.82 12.59 0.90
CA ILE A 41 -8.54 11.68 1.81
C ILE A 41 -8.44 10.21 1.39
N LYS A 42 -8.30 9.92 0.10
CA LYS A 42 -8.13 8.54 -0.38
C LYS A 42 -6.91 7.83 0.16
N CYS A 43 -5.85 8.56 0.51
CA CYS A 43 -4.60 7.93 0.95
C CYS A 43 -4.81 7.08 2.21
N LEU A 44 -5.72 7.49 3.11
CA LEU A 44 -6.09 6.73 4.30
C LEU A 44 -6.84 5.42 3.99
N TYR A 45 -7.50 5.35 2.83
CA TYR A 45 -8.27 4.19 2.42
C TYR A 45 -7.42 3.10 1.75
N GLY A 46 -6.17 3.40 1.39
CA GLY A 46 -5.25 2.38 0.85
C GLY A 46 -5.00 1.25 1.84
N TYR A 47 -4.86 1.56 3.13
CA TYR A 47 -4.74 0.55 4.19
C TYR A 47 -6.00 -0.31 4.32
N VAL A 48 -7.19 0.31 4.24
CA VAL A 48 -8.45 -0.42 4.29
C VAL A 48 -8.58 -1.37 3.10
N ALA A 49 -8.23 -0.90 1.90
CA ALA A 49 -8.20 -1.74 0.71
C ALA A 49 -7.24 -2.93 0.90
N GLU A 50 -6.03 -2.69 1.43
CA GLU A 50 -5.04 -3.74 1.68
C GLU A 50 -5.55 -4.78 2.69
N LYS A 51 -6.10 -4.33 3.83
CA LYS A 51 -6.60 -5.22 4.89
C LYS A 51 -7.90 -5.95 4.54
N THR A 52 -8.62 -5.47 3.54
CA THR A 52 -9.80 -6.17 2.98
C THR A 52 -9.44 -7.10 1.83
N GLY A 53 -8.16 -7.23 1.48
CA GLY A 53 -7.67 -8.10 0.41
C GLY A 53 -7.77 -7.51 -0.99
N ASP A 54 -8.28 -6.27 -1.14
CA ASP A 54 -8.24 -5.55 -2.41
C ASP A 54 -6.88 -4.87 -2.58
N HIS A 55 -5.86 -5.70 -2.79
CA HIS A 55 -4.50 -5.23 -2.97
C HIS A 55 -4.33 -4.40 -4.25
N VAL A 56 -5.15 -4.64 -5.27
CA VAL A 56 -5.10 -3.88 -6.53
C VAL A 56 -5.49 -2.42 -6.27
N SER A 57 -6.60 -2.19 -5.55
CA SER A 57 -7.00 -0.84 -5.16
C SER A 57 -6.01 -0.21 -4.18
N ALA A 58 -5.46 -0.98 -3.24
CA ALA A 58 -4.45 -0.48 -2.30
C ALA A 58 -3.23 0.08 -3.02
N VAL A 59 -2.64 -0.70 -3.94
CA VAL A 59 -1.51 -0.26 -4.75
C VAL A 59 -1.87 0.98 -5.56
N ARG A 60 -3.04 0.98 -6.23
CA ARG A 60 -3.47 2.13 -7.03
C ARG A 60 -3.58 3.41 -6.19
N ILE A 61 -4.15 3.31 -4.99
CA ILE A 61 -4.26 4.43 -4.05
C ILE A 61 -2.88 4.92 -3.63
N PHE A 62 -2.01 4.00 -3.18
CA PHE A 62 -0.70 4.39 -2.66
C PHE A 62 0.18 5.02 -3.74
N GLU A 63 0.22 4.43 -4.94
CA GLU A 63 0.98 4.99 -6.07
C GLU A 63 0.52 6.40 -6.43
N ASP A 64 -0.80 6.64 -6.52
CA ASP A 64 -1.32 7.97 -6.84
C ASP A 64 -1.00 8.98 -5.72
N CYS A 65 -1.13 8.57 -4.47
CA CYS A 65 -0.82 9.41 -3.32
C CYS A 65 0.67 9.79 -3.22
N ILE A 66 1.55 8.84 -3.51
CA ILE A 66 3.01 9.06 -3.59
C ILE A 66 3.35 10.01 -4.75
N ALA A 67 2.70 9.82 -5.90
CA ALA A 67 2.93 10.64 -7.09
C ALA A 67 2.47 12.08 -6.91
N ARG A 68 1.30 12.30 -6.29
CA ARG A 68 0.68 13.63 -6.21
C ARG A 68 1.10 14.45 -5.01
N TRP A 69 1.38 13.79 -3.88
CA TRP A 69 1.57 14.49 -2.60
C TRP A 69 2.82 14.09 -1.85
N ASN A 70 3.67 13.22 -2.42
CA ASN A 70 4.82 12.69 -1.68
C ASN A 70 4.38 12.05 -0.34
N ASP A 71 3.21 11.41 -0.34
CA ASP A 71 2.55 10.97 0.89
C ASP A 71 3.34 9.84 1.59
N VAL A 72 3.99 10.17 2.70
CA VAL A 72 4.89 9.24 3.42
C VAL A 72 4.13 8.03 3.97
N TYR A 73 2.89 8.23 4.40
CA TYR A 73 2.00 7.13 4.81
C TYR A 73 1.87 6.08 3.71
N SER A 74 1.55 6.52 2.49
CA SER A 74 1.43 5.64 1.33
C SER A 74 2.75 4.96 0.96
N MET A 75 3.89 5.64 1.13
CA MET A 75 5.22 5.04 0.92
C MET A 75 5.46 3.87 1.87
N ILE A 76 5.13 4.02 3.16
CA ILE A 76 5.29 2.97 4.18
C ILE A 76 4.50 1.73 3.81
N TRP A 77 3.20 1.89 3.49
CA TRP A 77 2.37 0.74 3.17
C TRP A 77 2.76 0.07 1.86
N LEU A 78 3.06 0.83 0.81
CA LEU A 78 3.51 0.24 -0.44
C LEU A 78 4.86 -0.47 -0.28
N ALA A 79 5.79 0.08 0.49
CA ALA A 79 7.06 -0.59 0.80
C ALA A 79 6.82 -1.92 1.52
N GLN A 80 5.93 -1.96 2.52
CA GLN A 80 5.60 -3.20 3.22
C GLN A 80 4.97 -4.26 2.28
N MET A 81 4.11 -3.85 1.35
CA MET A 81 3.57 -4.75 0.32
C MET A 81 4.70 -5.30 -0.56
N LEU A 82 5.65 -4.46 -0.96
CA LEU A 82 6.81 -4.85 -1.77
C LEU A 82 7.81 -5.73 -1.00
N GLU A 83 7.98 -5.57 0.31
CA GLU A 83 8.84 -6.43 1.13
C GLU A 83 8.21 -7.81 1.34
N SER A 84 6.90 -7.85 1.60
CA SER A 84 6.16 -9.09 1.86
C SER A 84 5.78 -9.86 0.58
N GLY A 85 5.64 -9.16 -0.56
CA GLY A 85 5.11 -9.73 -1.80
C GLY A 85 3.59 -9.96 -1.78
N VAL A 86 2.87 -9.35 -0.84
CA VAL A 86 1.40 -9.48 -0.76
C VAL A 86 0.76 -8.53 -1.77
N GLY A 87 0.05 -9.09 -2.75
CA GLY A 87 -0.68 -8.33 -3.76
C GLY A 87 0.18 -7.65 -4.84
N VAL A 88 1.51 -7.66 -4.67
CA VAL A 88 2.51 -7.19 -5.62
C VAL A 88 3.69 -8.14 -5.65
N ALA A 89 4.48 -8.15 -6.73
CA ALA A 89 5.74 -8.88 -6.73
C ALA A 89 6.69 -8.30 -5.67
N ARG A 90 7.40 -9.17 -4.95
CA ARG A 90 8.39 -8.74 -3.96
C ARG A 90 9.52 -7.96 -4.64
N ASP A 91 9.80 -6.76 -4.15
CA ASP A 91 10.83 -5.86 -4.65
C ASP A 91 11.37 -5.01 -3.50
N GLU A 92 12.32 -5.58 -2.76
CA GLU A 92 12.94 -4.92 -1.60
C GLU A 92 13.70 -3.67 -2.01
N ALA A 93 14.28 -3.64 -3.22
CA ALA A 93 15.01 -2.47 -3.70
C ALA A 93 14.08 -1.28 -3.90
N ARG A 94 12.87 -1.51 -4.42
CA ARG A 94 11.84 -0.49 -4.50
C ARG A 94 11.31 -0.07 -3.13
N ALA A 95 11.11 -1.02 -2.23
CA ALA A 95 10.73 -0.72 -0.85
C ALA A 95 11.76 0.20 -0.16
N ALA A 96 13.05 -0.13 -0.28
CA ALA A 96 14.15 0.66 0.26
C ALA A 96 14.16 2.09 -0.30
N ARG A 97 13.97 2.28 -1.62
CA ARG A 97 13.86 3.61 -2.25
C ARG A 97 12.67 4.43 -1.74
N LEU A 98 11.53 3.77 -1.49
CA LEU A 98 10.36 4.45 -0.90
C LEU A 98 10.66 4.90 0.53
N MET A 99 11.34 4.08 1.32
CA MET A 99 11.72 4.42 2.69
C MET A 99 12.76 5.52 2.74
N GLU A 100 13.77 5.49 1.86
CA GLU A 100 14.74 6.57 1.71
C GLU A 100 14.03 7.90 1.39
N ARG A 101 13.11 7.90 0.41
CA ARG A 101 12.32 9.08 0.04
C ARG A 101 11.45 9.59 1.19
N GLY A 102 10.81 8.70 1.94
CA GLY A 102 10.02 9.07 3.12
C GLY A 102 10.87 9.64 4.26
N ALA A 103 12.04 9.06 4.50
CA ALA A 103 13.00 9.52 5.51
C ALA A 103 13.55 10.92 5.21
N MET A 104 13.67 11.26 3.92
CA MET A 104 14.08 12.58 3.42
C MET A 104 12.96 13.64 3.47
N SER A 105 11.75 13.30 3.89
CA SER A 105 10.69 14.30 4.08
C SER A 105 11.11 15.36 5.11
N ASP A 106 10.72 16.61 4.87
CA ASP A 106 10.90 17.72 5.81
C ASP A 106 9.92 17.67 7.00
N GLU A 107 8.92 16.78 6.94
CA GLU A 107 7.95 16.56 8.03
C GLU A 107 8.65 16.01 9.28
N VAL A 108 8.32 16.54 10.46
CA VAL A 108 8.84 16.07 11.76
C VAL A 108 7.72 15.36 12.52
N GLY A 109 8.03 14.19 13.06
CA GLY A 109 7.03 13.35 13.74
C GLY A 109 6.22 12.46 12.78
N GLY A 110 5.28 11.71 13.36
CA GLY A 110 4.31 10.91 12.60
C GLY A 110 4.96 9.90 11.65
N TYR A 111 4.45 9.83 10.42
CA TYR A 111 4.92 8.85 9.43
C TYR A 111 6.33 9.12 8.92
N ALA A 112 6.82 10.37 8.95
CA ALA A 112 8.20 10.67 8.55
C ALA A 112 9.21 10.04 9.51
N THR A 113 8.94 10.10 10.82
CA THR A 113 9.75 9.44 11.85
C THR A 113 9.79 7.92 11.65
N LEU A 114 8.64 7.30 11.36
CA LEU A 114 8.58 5.87 11.03
C LEU A 114 9.38 5.53 9.76
N ALA A 115 9.29 6.34 8.71
CA ALA A 115 10.08 6.13 7.49
C ALA A 115 11.59 6.22 7.75
N ARG A 116 12.04 7.15 8.62
CA ARG A 116 13.44 7.25 9.06
C ARG A 116 13.90 5.99 9.79
N TYR A 117 13.08 5.45 10.69
CA TYR A 117 13.34 4.16 11.34
C TYR A 117 13.48 3.04 10.30
N HIS A 118 12.51 2.86 9.40
CA HIS A 118 12.53 1.81 8.39
C HIS A 118 13.73 1.94 7.44
N TRP A 119 14.10 3.16 7.07
CA TRP A 119 15.27 3.41 6.25
C TRP A 119 16.59 3.07 6.98
N GLY A 120 16.71 3.48 8.24
CA GLY A 120 17.85 3.10 9.09
C GLY A 120 17.98 1.57 9.21
N MET A 121 16.86 0.86 9.37
CA MET A 121 16.85 -0.60 9.41
C MET A 121 17.21 -1.25 8.06
N ALA A 122 16.76 -0.69 6.94
CA ALA A 122 17.12 -1.17 5.61
C ALA A 122 18.64 -1.06 5.37
N LEU A 123 19.23 0.09 5.72
CA LEU A 123 20.67 0.33 5.65
C LEU A 123 21.46 -0.58 6.60
N ALA A 124 20.95 -0.84 7.80
CA ALA A 124 21.64 -1.70 8.75
C ALA A 124 21.76 -3.15 8.27
N GLN A 125 20.69 -3.64 7.65
CA GLN A 125 20.55 -5.04 7.29
C GLN A 125 20.88 -5.32 5.83
N GLY A 126 21.08 -4.26 5.02
CA GLY A 126 21.26 -4.38 3.59
C GLY A 126 20.01 -4.87 2.85
N ARG A 127 18.80 -4.54 3.33
CA ARG A 127 17.54 -4.99 2.71
C ARG A 127 17.18 -4.09 1.54
N GLY A 128 17.37 -4.58 0.31
CA GLY A 128 17.11 -3.82 -0.91
C GLY A 128 18.09 -2.67 -1.19
N VAL A 129 19.14 -2.53 -0.37
CA VAL A 129 20.18 -1.53 -0.47
C VAL A 129 21.48 -2.11 0.09
N ASP A 130 22.64 -1.62 -0.33
CA ASP A 130 23.91 -2.00 0.30
C ASP A 130 23.92 -1.63 1.78
N ALA A 131 24.45 -2.53 2.62
CA ALA A 131 24.52 -2.28 4.04
C ALA A 131 25.48 -1.11 4.35
N ASP A 132 25.00 -0.15 5.15
CA ASP A 132 25.78 0.99 5.62
C ASP A 132 25.44 1.27 7.09
N PRO A 133 26.16 0.63 8.03
CA PRO A 133 25.91 0.80 9.47
C PRO A 133 26.10 2.24 9.97
N ALA A 134 26.94 3.04 9.31
CA ALA A 134 27.19 4.42 9.70
C ALA A 134 25.97 5.30 9.36
N ARG A 135 25.46 5.20 8.11
CA ARG A 135 24.21 5.87 7.73
C ARG A 135 23.02 5.32 8.50
N ALA A 136 22.99 4.02 8.77
CA ALA A 136 21.93 3.40 9.57
C ALA A 136 21.82 4.04 10.96
N ARG A 137 22.95 4.13 11.69
CA ARG A 137 23.00 4.82 12.99
C ARG A 137 22.55 6.28 12.90
N HIS A 138 22.97 7.00 11.86
CA HIS A 138 22.53 8.38 11.66
C HIS A 138 21.00 8.50 11.54
N TRP A 139 20.37 7.68 10.69
CA TRP A 139 18.91 7.73 10.48
C TRP A 139 18.11 7.23 11.68
N LEU A 140 18.58 6.18 12.35
CA LEU A 140 17.96 5.72 13.60
C LEU A 140 18.09 6.77 14.71
N GLN A 141 19.22 7.47 14.83
CA GLN A 141 19.36 8.54 15.81
C GLN A 141 18.35 9.66 15.56
N ARG A 142 18.18 10.07 14.30
CA ARG A 142 17.16 11.06 13.94
C ARG A 142 15.75 10.61 14.30
N ALA A 143 15.40 9.35 14.03
CA ALA A 143 14.08 8.82 14.41
C ALA A 143 13.90 8.77 15.94
N ALA A 144 14.93 8.36 16.68
CA ALA A 144 14.92 8.31 18.14
C ALA A 144 14.78 9.71 18.77
N ASP A 145 15.50 10.71 18.24
CA ASP A 145 15.43 12.11 18.68
C ASP A 145 14.02 12.71 18.46
N GLU A 146 13.29 12.19 17.46
CA GLU A 146 11.89 12.54 17.18
C GLU A 146 10.88 11.71 18.00
N GLY A 147 11.35 10.83 18.88
CA GLY A 147 10.52 10.05 19.80
C GLY A 147 10.21 8.62 19.36
N ASP A 148 10.86 8.09 18.31
CA ASP A 148 10.69 6.69 17.91
C ASP A 148 11.38 5.74 18.90
N LEU A 149 10.56 5.02 19.67
CA LEU A 149 11.06 4.10 20.69
C LEU A 149 11.71 2.85 20.09
N LEU A 150 11.31 2.43 18.87
CA LEU A 150 11.91 1.28 18.20
C LEU A 150 13.30 1.65 17.66
N ALA A 151 13.49 2.87 17.19
CA ALA A 151 14.79 3.38 16.80
C ALA A 151 15.74 3.52 17.99
N ALA A 152 15.25 4.06 19.12
CA ALA A 152 16.02 4.16 20.35
C ALA A 152 16.46 2.77 20.87
N ASP A 153 15.54 1.81 20.89
CA ASP A 153 15.82 0.42 21.26
C ASP A 153 16.81 -0.25 20.30
N ALA A 154 16.68 -0.02 18.99
CA ALA A 154 17.60 -0.55 17.99
C ALA A 154 19.04 0.00 18.18
N LEU A 155 19.20 1.27 18.53
CA LEU A 155 20.50 1.88 18.81
C LEU A 155 21.14 1.30 20.09
N LEU A 156 20.34 1.09 21.15
CA LEU A 156 20.82 0.48 22.39
C LEU A 156 21.39 -0.92 22.12
N ARG A 157 20.65 -1.75 21.38
CA ARG A 157 21.09 -3.11 21.02
C ARG A 157 22.39 -3.14 20.19
N TRP A 158 22.67 -2.10 19.41
CA TRP A 158 23.95 -1.99 18.70
C TRP A 158 25.10 -1.58 19.62
N GLY A 159 24.87 -0.66 20.56
CA GLY A 159 25.90 -0.25 21.52
C GLY A 159 26.36 -1.37 22.45
N GLU A 160 25.56 -2.42 22.60
CA GLU A 160 25.89 -3.62 23.38
C GLU A 160 26.68 -4.68 22.58
N ALA A 161 26.80 -4.53 21.26
CA ALA A 161 27.44 -5.50 20.37
C ALA A 161 28.89 -5.15 19.97
N ASP A 162 29.35 -3.95 20.32
CA ASP A 162 30.72 -3.44 20.14
C ASP A 162 31.57 -3.63 21.42
#